data_AF-A0A6G2VJD5-F1
#
_entry.id   AF-A0A6G2VJD5-F1
#
_cell.length_a   1.000
_cell.length_b   1.000
_cell.length_c   1.000
_cell.angle_alpha   90.00
_cell.angle_beta   90.00
_cell.angle_gamma   90.00
#
_symmetry.space_group_name_H-M   'P 1'
#
loop_
_entity.id
_entity.type
_entity.pdbx_description
1 polymer ?
#
loop_
_entity_poly.entity_id
_entity_poly.type
_entity_poly.pdbx_seq_one_letter_code
_entity_poly.pdbx_strand_id
1 'polypeptide(L)'
;MATTSEPYEPGRLLYDPVTDKVGEYRDRAGPYVLLRPVGGGVEWQADPGSVRPATDRERIGATVRAVNHRARTLPSLPAPLDDASRPPRPVPGCACCLELAERREAAREAHDRSAESDANVLLRQHQRKEHRA
;
A
#
# COMPACT_ATOMS: atom_id res chain seq x y z
N MET A 1 -19.59 12.62 39.98
CA MET A 1 -18.83 11.37 40.17
C MET A 1 -17.89 11.24 38.99
N ALA A 2 -16.61 11.61 39.17
CA ALA A 2 -15.61 11.53 38.13
C ALA A 2 -15.05 10.12 38.09
N THR A 3 -15.37 9.35 37.05
CA THR A 3 -14.68 8.10 36.75
C THR A 3 -13.28 8.45 36.29
N THR A 4 -12.35 8.47 37.25
CA THR A 4 -10.91 8.43 37.00
C THR A 4 -10.61 7.09 36.34
N SER A 5 -10.70 7.00 35.01
CA SER A 5 -10.02 5.92 34.29
C SER A 5 -8.53 6.08 34.58
N GLU A 6 -7.83 5.02 34.92
CA GLU A 6 -6.38 5.08 35.06
C GLU A 6 -5.77 5.48 33.70
N PRO A 7 -4.76 6.38 33.67
CA PRO A 7 -4.16 6.80 32.43
C PRO A 7 -3.55 5.58 31.74
N TYR A 8 -3.95 5.34 30.49
CA TYR A 8 -3.32 4.30 29.66
C TYR A 8 -1.82 4.58 29.52
N GLU A 9 -1.03 3.55 29.30
CA GLU A 9 0.40 3.74 29.01
C GLU A 9 0.56 4.41 27.63
N PRO A 10 1.41 5.45 27.52
CA PRO A 10 1.80 6.00 26.22
C PRO A 10 2.25 4.90 25.26
N GLY A 11 1.75 4.92 24.02
CA GLY A 11 1.98 3.85 23.06
C GLY A 11 0.84 2.83 22.94
N ARG A 12 -0.10 2.80 23.88
CA ARG A 12 -1.25 1.88 23.82
C ARG A 12 -2.24 2.31 22.72
N LEU A 13 -2.66 1.35 21.90
CA LEU A 13 -3.66 1.60 20.85
C LEU A 13 -5.09 1.53 21.39
N LEU A 14 -5.80 2.64 21.25
CA LEU A 14 -7.20 2.80 21.64
C LEU A 14 -8.08 2.99 20.41
N TYR A 15 -9.26 2.40 20.43
CA TYR A 15 -10.32 2.62 19.47
C TYR A 15 -11.29 3.67 20.02
N ASP A 16 -11.55 4.68 19.20
CA ASP A 16 -12.54 5.72 19.44
C ASP A 16 -13.78 5.46 18.58
N PRO A 17 -14.92 5.05 19.17
CA PRO A 17 -16.15 4.77 18.44
C PRO A 17 -16.80 6.03 17.87
N VAL A 18 -16.49 7.23 18.37
CA VAL A 18 -17.06 8.50 17.88
C VAL A 18 -16.47 8.85 16.53
N THR A 19 -15.18 8.64 16.36
CA THR A 19 -14.47 8.93 15.10
C THR A 19 -14.25 7.70 14.22
N ASP A 20 -14.62 6.50 14.69
CA ASP A 20 -14.35 5.20 14.07
C ASP A 20 -12.86 5.02 13.70
N LYS A 21 -11.98 5.42 14.62
CA LYS A 21 -10.52 5.42 14.39
C LYS A 21 -9.77 4.74 15.53
N VAL A 22 -8.60 4.23 15.18
CA VAL A 22 -7.62 3.72 16.14
C VAL A 22 -6.47 4.70 16.25
N GLY A 23 -6.12 5.07 17.47
CA GLY A 23 -5.01 5.95 17.76
C GLY A 23 -4.12 5.43 18.88
N GLU A 24 -2.86 5.81 18.83
CA GLU A 24 -1.90 5.64 19.92
C GLU A 24 -2.18 6.69 20.99
N TYR A 25 -2.40 6.24 22.22
CA TYR A 25 -2.49 7.12 23.37
C TYR A 25 -1.15 7.82 23.60
N ARG A 26 -1.17 9.15 23.66
CA ARG A 26 0.02 9.99 23.87
C ARG A 26 0.07 10.50 25.30
N ASP A 27 -0.96 11.24 25.72
CA ASP A 27 -1.06 11.85 27.04
C ASP A 27 -2.51 12.26 27.34
N ARG A 28 -2.76 12.85 28.52
CA ARG A 28 -3.99 13.54 28.85
C ARG A 28 -3.89 15.02 28.53
N ALA A 29 -4.93 15.56 27.91
CA ALA A 29 -5.12 16.98 27.68
C ALA A 29 -6.39 17.44 28.42
N GLY A 30 -6.23 17.82 29.69
CA GLY A 30 -7.34 18.19 30.56
C GLY A 30 -8.31 17.01 30.76
N PRO A 31 -9.63 17.17 30.45
CA PRO A 31 -10.60 16.09 30.58
C PRO A 31 -10.52 15.05 29.45
N TYR A 32 -9.74 15.30 28.40
CA TYR A 32 -9.65 14.44 27.22
C TYR A 32 -8.36 13.63 27.18
N VAL A 33 -8.38 12.51 26.45
CA VAL A 33 -7.16 11.80 26.05
C VAL A 33 -6.70 12.28 24.69
N LEU A 34 -5.39 12.43 24.52
CA LEU A 34 -4.78 12.80 23.25
C LEU A 34 -4.35 11.53 22.50
N LEU A 35 -4.93 11.34 21.31
CA LEU A 35 -4.67 10.20 20.44
C LEU A 35 -3.94 10.64 19.17
N ARG A 36 -2.97 9.83 18.74
CA ARG A 36 -2.26 10.01 17.48
C ARG A 36 -2.65 8.90 16.49
N PRO A 37 -2.98 9.20 15.23
CA PRO A 37 -3.37 8.15 14.28
C PRO A 37 -2.23 7.17 14.03
N VAL A 38 -2.58 5.89 13.86
CA VAL A 38 -1.62 4.87 13.38
C VAL A 38 -1.10 5.30 12.01
N GLY A 39 0.23 5.41 11.85
CA GLY A 39 0.87 5.89 10.62
C GLY A 39 1.11 7.40 10.55
N GLY A 40 0.73 8.16 11.59
CA GLY A 40 0.88 9.61 11.64
C GLY A 40 -0.32 10.37 11.06
N GLY A 41 -0.30 11.69 11.20
CA GLY A 41 -1.41 12.58 10.88
C GLY A 41 -1.74 13.51 12.04
N VAL A 42 -2.90 14.14 11.96
CA VAL A 42 -3.36 15.10 12.97
C VAL A 42 -3.82 14.35 14.22
N GLU A 43 -3.24 14.71 15.36
CA GLU A 43 -3.66 14.22 16.67
C GLU A 43 -5.07 14.73 17.02
N TRP A 44 -5.85 13.94 17.72
CA TRP A 44 -7.20 14.33 18.13
C TRP A 44 -7.44 14.04 19.61
N GLN A 45 -8.35 14.81 20.19
CA GLN A 45 -8.81 14.62 21.56
C GLN A 45 -10.03 13.71 21.54
N ALA A 46 -10.07 12.73 22.45
CA ALA A 46 -11.19 11.84 22.63
C ALA A 46 -11.64 11.80 24.10
N ASP A 47 -12.92 11.51 24.31
CA ASP A 47 -13.47 11.35 25.65
C ASP A 47 -12.95 10.04 26.28
N PRO A 48 -12.36 10.08 27.50
CA PRO A 48 -11.80 8.91 28.16
C PRO A 48 -12.85 7.83 28.49
N GLY A 49 -14.13 8.18 28.61
CA GLY A 49 -15.22 7.23 28.86
C GLY A 49 -15.71 6.52 27.61
N SER A 50 -15.43 7.09 26.44
CA SER A 50 -15.86 6.58 25.14
C SER A 50 -14.81 5.70 24.47
N VAL A 51 -13.52 5.95 24.73
CA VAL A 51 -12.42 5.17 24.17
C VAL A 51 -12.23 3.83 24.88
N ARG A 52 -11.80 2.82 24.13
CA ARG A 52 -11.46 1.51 24.69
C ARG A 52 -10.19 0.94 24.06
N PRO A 53 -9.52 -0.04 24.68
CA PRO A 53 -8.46 -0.79 24.02
C PRO A 53 -8.91 -1.34 22.66
N ALA A 54 -8.08 -1.16 21.64
CA ALA A 54 -8.37 -1.65 20.31
C ALA A 54 -8.22 -3.19 20.26
N THR A 55 -9.20 -3.86 19.65
CA THR A 55 -9.14 -5.29 19.36
C THR A 55 -8.03 -5.60 18.36
N ASP A 56 -7.58 -6.86 18.28
CA ASP A 56 -6.55 -7.28 17.34
C ASP A 56 -6.91 -6.91 15.89
N ARG A 57 -8.18 -7.10 15.51
CA ARG A 57 -8.70 -6.74 14.19
C ARG A 57 -8.60 -5.25 13.91
N GLU A 58 -8.96 -4.41 14.88
CA GLU A 58 -8.89 -2.95 14.75
C GLU A 58 -7.43 -2.47 14.67
N ARG A 59 -6.54 -3.03 15.50
CA ARG A 59 -5.10 -2.72 15.45
C ARG A 59 -4.49 -3.10 14.10
N ILE A 60 -4.72 -4.33 13.63
CA ILE A 60 -4.23 -4.79 12.32
C ILE A 60 -4.82 -3.94 11.21
N GLY A 61 -6.12 -3.67 11.25
CA GLY A 61 -6.81 -2.86 10.25
C GLY A 61 -6.24 -1.44 10.17
N ALA A 62 -5.98 -0.79 11.31
CA ALA A 62 -5.39 0.53 11.37
C ALA A 62 -3.96 0.55 10.79
N THR A 63 -3.13 -0.43 11.16
CA THR A 63 -1.76 -0.56 10.61
C THR A 63 -1.77 -0.78 9.11
N VAL A 64 -2.63 -1.67 8.58
CA VAL A 64 -2.74 -1.92 7.14
C VAL A 64 -3.20 -0.67 6.40
N ARG A 65 -4.21 0.05 6.92
CA ARG A 65 -4.67 1.32 6.33
C ARG A 65 -3.56 2.36 6.31
N ALA A 66 -2.81 2.49 7.40
CA ALA A 66 -1.67 3.40 7.52
C ALA A 66 -0.58 3.10 6.47
N VAL A 67 -0.16 1.84 6.35
CA VAL A 67 0.84 1.41 5.36
C VAL A 67 0.33 1.64 3.94
N ASN A 68 -0.91 1.27 3.64
CA ASN A 68 -1.51 1.46 2.32
C ASN A 68 -1.65 2.94 1.95
N HIS A 69 -2.05 3.79 2.91
CA HIS A 69 -2.12 5.23 2.70
C HIS A 69 -0.73 5.79 2.37
N ARG A 70 0.29 5.46 3.18
CA ARG A 70 1.68 5.88 2.93
C ARG A 70 2.18 5.45 1.56
N ALA A 71 1.90 4.22 1.13
CA ALA A 71 2.28 3.72 -0.19
C ALA A 71 1.63 4.51 -1.34
N ARG A 72 0.43 5.07 -1.14
CA ARG A 72 -0.27 5.90 -2.13
C ARG A 72 0.18 7.36 -2.12
N THR A 73 0.58 7.90 -0.97
CA THR A 73 0.94 9.31 -0.81
C THR A 73 2.42 9.59 -1.03
N LEU A 74 3.28 8.58 -0.89
CA LEU A 74 4.63 8.69 -1.42
C LEU A 74 4.49 8.97 -2.93
N PRO A 75 5.12 10.04 -3.47
CA PRO A 75 5.33 10.12 -4.91
C PRO A 75 5.90 8.76 -5.28
N SER A 76 5.37 8.15 -6.35
CA SER A 76 5.87 6.85 -6.81
C SER A 76 7.37 6.87 -6.59
N LEU A 77 7.89 5.95 -5.75
CA LEU A 77 9.29 5.56 -5.82
C LEU A 77 9.63 5.68 -7.31
N PRO A 78 10.67 6.46 -7.70
CA PRO A 78 10.89 6.84 -9.10
C PRO A 78 10.51 5.64 -9.94
N ALA A 79 9.53 5.79 -10.85
CA ALA A 79 8.81 4.69 -11.52
C ALA A 79 9.76 3.51 -11.58
N PRO A 80 9.46 2.42 -10.85
CA PRO A 80 10.47 1.51 -10.29
C PRO A 80 11.57 1.36 -11.32
N LEU A 81 12.83 1.61 -10.92
CA LEU A 81 14.04 1.90 -11.74
C LEU A 81 14.24 1.01 -13.00
N ASP A 82 13.34 0.07 -13.21
CA ASP A 82 13.22 -0.97 -14.17
C ASP A 82 11.92 -0.95 -15.01
N ASP A 83 11.44 0.17 -15.54
CA ASP A 83 10.49 0.09 -16.69
C ASP A 83 11.07 -0.78 -17.82
N ALA A 84 12.41 -0.87 -17.89
CA ALA A 84 13.16 -1.82 -18.69
C ALA A 84 13.13 -3.29 -18.19
N SER A 85 13.01 -3.60 -16.90
CA SER A 85 12.81 -5.00 -16.45
C SER A 85 11.35 -5.42 -16.52
N ARG A 86 10.41 -4.47 -16.55
CA ARG A 86 9.02 -4.80 -16.89
C ARG A 86 8.97 -5.40 -18.31
N PRO A 87 8.36 -6.58 -18.47
CA PRO A 87 8.15 -7.17 -19.78
C PRO A 87 7.31 -6.22 -20.66
N PRO A 88 7.70 -5.95 -21.92
CA PRO A 88 6.92 -5.14 -22.85
C PRO A 88 5.50 -5.70 -23.01
N ARG A 89 4.51 -4.81 -23.07
CA ARG A 89 3.11 -5.19 -23.35
C ARG A 89 2.87 -5.14 -24.86
N PRO A 90 2.12 -6.09 -25.44
CA PRO A 90 1.77 -6.03 -26.85
C PRO A 90 0.90 -4.79 -27.14
N VAL A 91 1.11 -4.14 -28.29
CA VAL A 91 0.23 -3.04 -28.74
C VAL A 91 -1.12 -3.64 -29.17
N PRO A 92 -2.25 -3.14 -28.66
CA PRO A 92 -3.57 -3.64 -29.04
C PRO A 92 -3.76 -3.61 -30.56
N GLY A 93 -4.25 -4.71 -31.13
CA GLY A 93 -4.50 -4.84 -32.57
C GLY A 93 -3.28 -5.21 -33.43
N CYS A 94 -2.07 -5.29 -32.87
CA CYS A 94 -0.91 -5.79 -33.59
C CYS A 94 -0.71 -7.29 -33.37
N ALA A 95 -0.94 -8.10 -34.42
CA ALA A 95 -0.78 -9.55 -34.38
C ALA A 95 0.65 -9.98 -34.00
N CYS A 96 1.68 -9.37 -34.61
CA CYS A 96 3.09 -9.70 -34.31
C CYS A 96 3.45 -9.42 -32.84
N CYS A 97 2.89 -8.36 -32.25
CA CYS A 97 3.06 -8.09 -30.83
C CYS A 97 2.45 -9.21 -29.97
N LEU A 98 1.25 -9.67 -30.32
CA LEU A 98 0.54 -10.72 -29.60
C LEU A 98 1.30 -12.05 -29.66
N GLU A 99 1.75 -12.45 -30.84
CA GLU A 99 2.52 -13.70 -31.02
C GLU A 99 3.79 -13.72 -30.17
N LEU A 100 4.51 -12.60 -30.09
CA LEU A 100 5.69 -12.50 -29.23
C LEU A 100 5.34 -12.53 -27.73
N ALA A 101 4.17 -12.01 -27.35
CA ALA A 101 3.69 -12.09 -25.97
C ALA A 101 3.27 -13.53 -25.60
N GLU A 102 2.63 -14.25 -26.51
CA GLU A 102 2.27 -15.67 -26.36
C GLU A 102 3.52 -16.56 -26.28
N ARG A 103 4.50 -16.34 -27.16
CA ARG A 103 5.81 -17.04 -27.09
C ARG A 103 6.50 -16.87 -25.74
N ARG A 104 6.41 -15.67 -25.15
CA ARG A 104 6.95 -15.40 -23.81
C ARG A 104 6.19 -16.17 -22.73
N GLU A 105 4.87 -16.24 -22.82
CA GLU A 105 4.03 -16.97 -21.87
C GLU A 105 4.32 -18.47 -21.93
N ALA A 106 4.37 -19.05 -23.12
CA ALA A 106 4.76 -20.44 -23.32
C ALA A 106 6.16 -20.74 -22.76
N ALA A 107 7.12 -19.83 -22.96
CA ALA A 107 8.46 -19.95 -22.38
C ALA A 107 8.45 -19.92 -20.83
N ARG A 108 7.58 -19.13 -20.21
CA ARG A 108 7.42 -19.10 -18.74
C ARG A 108 6.85 -20.40 -18.21
N GLU A 109 5.82 -20.93 -18.85
CA GLU A 109 5.19 -22.21 -18.50
C GLU A 109 6.21 -23.36 -18.63
N ALA A 110 7.06 -23.32 -19.65
CA ALA A 110 8.15 -24.27 -19.83
C ALA A 110 9.39 -23.99 -18.94
N HIS A 111 9.38 -22.91 -18.14
CA HIS A 111 10.52 -22.44 -17.35
C HIS A 111 11.81 -22.14 -18.15
N ASP A 112 11.69 -21.81 -19.44
CA ASP A 112 12.80 -21.38 -20.30
C ASP A 112 13.06 -19.87 -20.18
N ARG A 113 14.04 -19.53 -19.34
CA ARG A 113 14.43 -18.14 -19.06
C ARG A 113 15.08 -17.44 -20.26
N SER A 114 15.75 -18.19 -21.16
CA SER A 114 16.39 -17.61 -22.33
C SER A 114 15.32 -17.21 -23.34
N ALA A 115 14.41 -18.13 -23.66
CA ALA A 115 13.32 -17.85 -24.59
C ALA A 115 12.37 -16.74 -24.09
N GLU A 116 12.11 -16.67 -22.77
CA GLU A 116 11.35 -15.55 -22.20
C GLU A 116 12.05 -14.20 -22.46
N SER A 117 13.37 -14.16 -22.27
CA SER A 117 14.18 -12.95 -22.47
C SER A 117 14.24 -12.55 -23.95
N ASP A 118 14.43 -13.52 -24.85
CA ASP A 118 14.46 -13.30 -26.30
C ASP A 118 13.12 -12.75 -26.81
N ALA A 119 11.99 -13.31 -26.36
CA ALA A 119 10.67 -12.81 -26.69
C ALA A 119 10.47 -11.35 -26.25
N ASN A 120 10.95 -10.98 -25.06
CA ASN A 120 10.93 -9.59 -24.59
C ASN A 120 11.82 -8.67 -25.46
N VAL A 121 13.01 -9.12 -25.86
CA VAL A 121 13.92 -8.35 -26.72
C VAL A 121 13.29 -8.12 -28.10
N LEU A 122 12.75 -9.18 -28.71
CA LEU A 122 12.10 -9.11 -30.01
C LEU A 122 10.86 -8.22 -29.98
N LEU A 123 10.04 -8.29 -28.93
CA LEU A 123 8.86 -7.43 -28.81
C LEU A 123 9.23 -5.95 -28.72
N ARG A 124 10.24 -5.59 -27.93
CA ARG A 124 10.75 -4.21 -27.89
C ARG A 124 11.33 -3.77 -29.23
N GLN A 125 12.04 -4.65 -29.93
CA GLN A 125 12.59 -4.35 -31.25
C GLN A 125 11.49 -4.07 -32.26
N HIS A 126 10.45 -4.91 -32.32
CA HIS A 126 9.30 -4.72 -33.19
C HIS A 126 8.59 -3.40 -32.87
N GLN A 127 8.31 -3.12 -31.59
CA GLN A 127 7.66 -1.87 -31.19
C GLN A 127 8.43 -0.63 -31.58
N ARG A 128 9.76 -0.63 -31.44
CA ARG A 128 10.59 0.50 -31.87
C ARG A 128 10.58 0.71 -33.38
N LYS A 129 10.37 -0.35 -34.17
CA LYS A 129 10.38 -0.26 -35.64
C LYS A 129 9.01 0.09 -36.21
N GLU A 130 7.94 -0.51 -35.67
CA GLU A 130 6.61 -0.47 -36.28
C GLU A 130 5.63 0.46 -35.55
N HIS A 131 5.84 0.72 -34.25
CA HIS A 131 4.87 1.43 -33.40
C HIS A 131 5.39 2.73 -32.80
N ARG A 132 6.69 3.01 -32.93
CA ARG A 132 7.32 4.24 -32.47
C ARG A 132 7.40 5.21 -33.66
N ALA A 133 6.40 6.09 -33.78
CA ALA A 133 6.54 7.33 -34.53
C ALA A 133 7.46 8.30 -33.77
#